data_AF-A0A8J7YZD1-F1
#
_entry.id   AF-A0A8J7YZD1-F1
#
_cell.length_a   1.000
_cell.length_b   1.000
_cell.length_c   1.000
_cell.angle_alpha   90.00
_cell.angle_beta   90.00
_cell.angle_gamma   90.00
#
_symmetry.space_group_name_H-M   'P 1'
#
loop_
_entity.id
_entity.type
_entity.pdbx_description
1 polymer ?
#
loop_
_entity_poly.entity_id
_entity_poly.type
_entity_poly.pdbx_seq_one_letter_code
_entity_poly.pdbx_strand_id
1 'polypeptide(L)'
;MTYEPQPCASLRNVTPSMMKRAFSLSARMQQLLAHSLLVGSLSSIALLCGWTPTFSGHSASFDSAAFAQEPPFTRYVRAAVEIEKTRQRLLDQVKQLTGGSVPSNVCHSDNIEKINSGIRDQVKGICDTFAAQAGQIVARNGLKREEFNQFQMKAQQDSGVRSQIKTEIQRLGLR
;
A
#
# COMPACT_ATOMS: atom_id res chain seq x y z
N MET A 1 9.23 51.36 13.42
CA MET A 1 9.96 50.37 14.24
C MET A 1 11.34 50.20 13.62
N THR A 2 12.31 50.83 14.25
CA THR A 2 13.74 50.84 13.91
C THR A 2 14.44 49.72 14.65
N TYR A 3 15.22 48.88 13.94
CA TYR A 3 16.62 48.60 14.32
C TYR A 3 17.31 47.78 13.21
N GLU A 4 18.20 48.45 12.50
CA GLU A 4 19.25 47.90 11.66
C GLU A 4 20.53 47.83 12.51
N PRO A 5 21.36 46.78 12.39
CA PRO A 5 22.75 46.91 12.81
C PRO A 5 23.75 46.48 11.73
N GLN A 6 24.56 47.44 11.30
CA GLN A 6 25.94 47.29 10.83
C GLN A 6 26.75 48.49 11.40
N PRO A 7 28.08 48.53 11.29
CA PRO A 7 29.13 47.54 11.59
C PRO A 7 30.18 48.17 12.54
N CYS A 8 31.25 47.44 12.89
CA CYS A 8 32.51 48.08 13.33
C CYS A 8 33.70 47.49 12.57
N ALA A 9 34.36 48.39 11.83
CA ALA A 9 35.70 48.30 11.26
C ALA A 9 36.75 48.15 12.39
N SER A 10 38.02 47.79 12.18
CA SER A 10 39.03 48.45 11.35
C SER A 10 40.39 47.81 11.75
N LEU A 11 41.31 47.44 10.86
CA LEU A 11 42.50 48.19 10.37
C LEU A 11 43.39 47.05 9.79
N ARG A 12 44.17 47.12 8.72
CA ARG A 12 44.76 48.19 7.92
C ARG A 12 45.30 47.55 6.63
N ASN A 13 45.38 48.37 5.58
CA ASN A 13 45.99 48.13 4.27
C ASN A 13 47.38 47.50 4.31
N VAL A 14 47.73 46.73 3.26
CA VAL A 14 48.89 46.95 2.36
C VAL A 14 48.67 46.14 1.06
N THR A 15 48.62 46.82 -0.09
CA THR A 15 48.96 46.26 -1.43
C THR A 15 50.48 46.44 -1.63
N PRO A 16 51.22 45.71 -2.51
CA PRO A 16 50.82 45.46 -3.90
C PRO A 16 51.41 44.21 -4.62
N SER A 17 51.04 44.10 -5.90
CA SER A 17 51.88 43.74 -7.04
C SER A 17 52.32 42.27 -7.26
N MET A 18 51.73 41.70 -8.32
CA MET A 18 52.38 41.05 -9.46
C MET A 18 53.65 40.18 -9.26
N MET A 19 53.48 38.91 -9.65
CA MET A 19 54.30 38.23 -10.67
C MET A 19 55.77 37.91 -10.32
N LYS A 20 56.05 36.62 -10.11
CA LYS A 20 57.29 35.88 -10.48
C LYS A 20 56.97 34.38 -10.42
N ARG A 21 56.77 33.73 -11.57
CA ARG A 21 57.69 32.74 -12.18
C ARG A 21 58.17 31.69 -11.16
N ALA A 22 57.63 30.48 -11.24
CA ALA A 22 58.18 29.36 -12.03
C ALA A 22 59.30 28.64 -11.26
N PHE A 23 59.30 27.30 -11.39
CA PHE A 23 60.29 26.36 -10.84
C PHE A 23 60.14 26.00 -9.35
N SER A 24 59.23 25.07 -9.05
CA SER A 24 59.41 24.00 -8.02
C SER A 24 58.20 23.07 -7.88
N LEU A 25 57.46 22.84 -8.97
CA LEU A 25 56.29 21.93 -8.99
C LEU A 25 56.62 20.44 -8.73
N SER A 26 57.91 20.06 -8.70
CA SER A 26 58.34 18.67 -8.56
C SER A 26 58.42 18.15 -7.12
N ALA A 27 58.51 19.00 -6.10
CA ALA A 27 58.74 18.54 -4.71
C ALA A 27 57.45 18.48 -3.85
N ARG A 28 56.43 19.28 -4.18
CA ARG A 28 55.14 19.28 -3.46
C ARG A 28 54.19 18.13 -3.85
N MET A 29 54.32 17.58 -5.07
CA MET A 29 53.49 16.45 -5.52
C MET A 29 53.86 15.13 -4.81
N GLN A 30 55.12 14.94 -4.44
CA GLN A 30 55.57 13.74 -3.71
C GLN A 30 55.13 13.75 -2.23
N GLN A 31 54.95 14.92 -1.62
CA GLN A 31 54.38 15.05 -0.27
C GLN A 31 52.85 14.91 -0.24
N LEU A 32 52.16 15.28 -1.31
CA LEU A 32 50.70 15.14 -1.42
C LEU A 32 50.26 13.71 -1.76
N LEU A 33 51.10 12.91 -2.42
CA LEU A 33 50.83 11.48 -2.64
C LEU A 33 51.09 10.61 -1.39
N ALA A 34 52.03 11.01 -0.53
CA ALA A 34 52.29 10.30 0.74
C ALA A 34 51.21 10.55 1.80
N HIS A 35 50.46 11.65 1.72
CA HIS A 35 49.33 11.95 2.62
C HIS A 35 48.00 11.33 2.20
N SER A 36 47.85 10.88 0.95
CA SER A 36 46.64 10.18 0.50
C SER A 36 46.66 8.67 0.76
N LEU A 37 47.79 8.10 1.21
CA LEU A 37 47.93 6.68 1.53
C LEU A 37 47.62 6.33 3.00
N LEU A 38 47.30 7.31 3.86
CA LEU A 38 46.93 7.08 5.27
C LEU A 38 45.43 7.29 5.57
N VAL A 39 44.60 7.61 4.57
CA VAL A 39 43.13 7.75 4.72
C VAL A 39 42.41 6.85 3.72
N GLY A 40 42.84 5.59 3.66
CA GLY A 40 42.37 4.64 2.63
C GLY A 40 42.25 3.19 3.10
N SER A 41 42.10 2.93 4.41
CA SER A 41 41.97 1.55 4.91
C SER A 41 41.24 1.47 6.25
N LEU A 42 39.92 1.67 6.26
CA LEU A 42 39.09 1.24 7.41
C LEU A 42 37.62 1.06 7.00
N SER A 43 37.31 0.07 6.16
CA SER A 43 35.93 -0.36 5.89
C SER A 43 35.87 -1.81 5.42
N SER A 44 36.32 -2.75 6.25
CA SER A 44 36.09 -4.18 5.99
C SER A 44 36.24 -5.04 7.25
N ILE A 45 35.61 -4.62 8.37
CA ILE A 45 35.38 -5.50 9.54
C ILE A 45 33.92 -5.46 10.03
N ALA A 46 33.02 -4.70 9.39
CA ALA A 46 31.62 -4.57 9.82
C ALA A 46 30.66 -5.68 9.32
N LEU A 47 31.18 -6.84 8.85
CA LEU A 47 30.34 -7.98 8.41
C LEU A 47 30.39 -9.19 9.36
N LEU A 48 31.20 -9.15 10.43
CA LEU A 48 31.33 -10.27 11.38
C LEU A 48 30.75 -9.99 12.77
N CYS A 49 30.42 -8.74 13.08
CA CYS A 49 29.57 -8.43 14.22
C CYS A 49 28.15 -8.34 13.68
N GLY A 50 27.39 -9.43 13.79
CA GLY A 50 25.99 -9.57 13.35
C GLY A 50 25.04 -8.62 14.08
N TRP A 51 25.24 -7.32 13.89
CA TRP A 51 24.36 -6.25 14.30
C TRP A 51 23.69 -5.73 13.03
N THR A 52 22.72 -6.50 12.53
CA THR A 52 21.71 -5.86 11.71
C THR A 52 20.93 -4.94 12.65
N PRO A 53 20.73 -3.64 12.34
CA PRO A 53 19.64 -2.94 12.98
C PRO A 53 18.41 -3.80 12.68
N THR A 54 17.74 -4.26 13.73
CA THR A 54 16.38 -4.77 13.60
C THR A 54 15.53 -3.56 13.18
N PHE A 55 15.59 -3.27 11.88
CA PHE A 55 14.54 -2.55 11.22
C PHE A 55 13.39 -3.54 11.29
N SER A 56 12.52 -3.36 12.28
CA SER A 56 11.13 -3.82 12.24
C SER A 56 10.45 -3.08 11.09
N GLY A 57 10.96 -3.30 9.88
CA GLY A 57 10.29 -3.01 8.65
C GLY A 57 9.09 -3.89 8.69
N HIS A 58 7.97 -3.29 9.09
CA HIS A 58 6.68 -3.72 8.58
C HIS A 58 6.94 -4.01 7.11
N SER A 59 6.80 -5.27 6.72
CA SER A 59 6.86 -5.66 5.33
C SER A 59 5.94 -4.69 4.62
N ALA A 60 6.48 -3.74 3.88
CA ALA A 60 5.67 -2.82 3.12
C ALA A 60 4.99 -3.74 2.11
N SER A 61 3.72 -4.06 2.38
CA SER A 61 2.93 -4.89 1.47
C SER A 61 2.85 -4.08 0.18
N PHE A 62 3.66 -4.46 -0.81
CA PHE A 62 3.73 -3.79 -2.10
C PHE A 62 2.37 -3.84 -2.84
N ASP A 63 1.44 -4.68 -2.37
CA ASP A 63 0.04 -4.69 -2.82
C ASP A 63 -0.63 -3.31 -2.74
N SER A 64 -0.38 -2.53 -1.69
CA SER A 64 -1.01 -1.21 -1.55
C SER A 64 -0.52 -0.21 -2.61
N ALA A 65 0.75 -0.32 -3.05
CA ALA A 65 1.29 0.55 -4.09
C ALA A 65 0.76 0.19 -5.49
N ALA A 66 0.47 -1.09 -5.74
CA ALA A 66 -0.16 -1.55 -6.97
C ALA A 66 -1.59 -1.02 -7.11
N PHE A 67 -2.38 -1.08 -6.03
CA PHE A 67 -3.76 -0.56 -6.03
C PHE A 67 -3.86 0.96 -5.96
N ALA A 68 -2.85 1.68 -5.45
CA ALA A 68 -2.86 3.15 -5.44
C ALA A 68 -2.88 3.77 -6.84
N GLN A 69 -2.42 3.02 -7.85
CA GLN A 69 -2.43 3.45 -9.26
C GLN A 69 -3.70 3.02 -10.01
N GLU A 70 -4.49 2.09 -9.46
CA GLU A 70 -5.69 1.57 -10.10
C GLU A 70 -6.93 2.43 -9.72
N PRO A 71 -7.77 2.84 -10.68
CA PRO A 71 -8.95 3.65 -10.39
C PRO A 71 -9.86 3.00 -9.33
N PRO A 72 -10.46 3.76 -8.40
CA PRO A 72 -11.34 3.22 -7.36
C PRO A 72 -12.49 2.35 -7.92
N PHE A 73 -13.03 2.72 -9.08
CA PHE A 73 -14.08 1.94 -9.76
C PHE A 73 -13.59 0.54 -10.17
N THR A 74 -12.40 0.44 -10.74
CA THR A 74 -11.79 -0.84 -11.15
C THR A 74 -11.55 -1.74 -9.94
N ARG A 75 -11.05 -1.17 -8.84
CA ARG A 75 -10.88 -1.88 -7.56
C ARG A 75 -12.21 -2.36 -6.99
N TYR A 76 -13.26 -1.56 -7.12
CA TYR A 76 -14.62 -1.95 -6.72
C TYR A 76 -15.13 -3.12 -7.55
N VAL A 77 -14.94 -3.10 -8.88
CA VAL A 77 -15.37 -4.19 -9.75
C VAL A 77 -14.66 -5.50 -9.38
N ARG A 78 -13.34 -5.46 -9.13
CA ARG A 78 -12.58 -6.63 -8.68
C ARG A 78 -13.11 -7.18 -7.35
N ALA A 79 -13.27 -6.31 -6.35
CA ALA A 79 -13.82 -6.68 -5.05
C ALA A 79 -15.23 -7.28 -5.16
N ALA A 80 -16.11 -6.67 -5.97
CA ALA A 80 -17.49 -7.12 -6.15
C ALA A 80 -17.56 -8.52 -6.78
N VAL A 81 -16.73 -8.82 -7.79
CA VAL A 81 -16.67 -10.15 -8.38
C VAL A 81 -16.14 -11.19 -7.39
N GLU A 82 -15.11 -10.87 -6.61
CA GLU A 82 -14.59 -11.78 -5.58
C GLU A 82 -15.61 -12.06 -4.47
N ILE A 83 -16.37 -11.04 -4.06
CA ILE A 83 -17.48 -11.19 -3.10
C ILE A 83 -18.56 -12.09 -3.69
N GLU A 84 -18.93 -11.90 -4.95
CA GLU A 84 -19.93 -12.73 -5.61
C GLU A 84 -19.50 -14.20 -5.67
N LYS A 85 -18.25 -14.49 -6.04
CA LYS A 85 -17.70 -15.86 -5.99
C LYS A 85 -17.76 -16.45 -4.59
N THR A 86 -17.49 -15.65 -3.58
CA THR A 86 -17.56 -16.07 -2.18
C THR A 86 -19.00 -16.33 -1.75
N ARG A 87 -19.95 -15.51 -2.20
CA ARG A 87 -21.39 -15.70 -1.98
C ARG A 87 -21.88 -17.01 -2.60
N GLN A 88 -21.44 -17.36 -3.81
CA GLN A 88 -21.78 -18.63 -4.45
C GLN A 88 -21.27 -19.83 -3.63
N ARG A 89 -20.02 -19.79 -3.16
CA ARG A 89 -19.48 -20.83 -2.26
C ARG A 89 -20.28 -20.97 -0.96
N LEU A 90 -20.70 -19.84 -0.36
CA LEU A 90 -21.61 -19.85 0.79
C LEU A 90 -22.91 -20.56 0.44
N LEU A 91 -23.54 -20.22 -0.68
CA LEU A 91 -24.81 -20.83 -1.08
C LEU A 91 -24.67 -22.34 -1.25
N ASP A 92 -23.55 -22.82 -1.79
CA ASP A 92 -23.31 -24.24 -1.94
C ASP A 92 -23.13 -24.96 -0.60
N GLN A 93 -22.46 -24.34 0.37
CA GLN A 93 -22.38 -24.87 1.75
C GLN A 93 -23.76 -24.94 2.40
N VAL A 94 -24.58 -23.89 2.25
CA VAL A 94 -25.93 -23.88 2.81
C VAL A 94 -26.81 -24.94 2.12
N LYS A 95 -26.72 -25.10 0.79
CA LYS A 95 -27.43 -26.16 0.05
C LYS A 95 -27.09 -27.55 0.58
N GLN A 96 -25.83 -27.80 0.92
CA GLN A 96 -25.40 -29.09 1.50
C GLN A 96 -26.06 -29.34 2.84
N LEU A 97 -26.18 -28.31 3.69
CA LEU A 97 -26.84 -28.42 5.00
C LEU A 97 -28.37 -28.58 4.89
N THR A 98 -28.99 -27.90 3.93
CA THR A 98 -30.46 -27.86 3.81
C THR A 98 -31.04 -28.93 2.89
N GLY A 99 -30.21 -29.79 2.28
CA GLY A 99 -30.67 -30.77 1.30
C GLY A 99 -31.16 -30.15 -0.02
N GLY A 100 -30.64 -28.97 -0.37
CA GLY A 100 -30.83 -28.32 -1.68
C GLY A 100 -31.76 -27.10 -1.69
N SER A 101 -32.54 -26.85 -0.64
CA SER A 101 -33.40 -25.67 -0.56
C SER A 101 -32.69 -24.52 0.17
N VAL A 102 -32.39 -23.42 -0.52
CA VAL A 102 -31.79 -22.24 0.11
C VAL A 102 -32.66 -21.02 -0.16
N PRO A 103 -33.21 -20.38 0.89
CA PRO A 103 -33.94 -19.13 0.74
C PRO A 103 -33.07 -18.06 0.05
N SER A 104 -33.70 -17.24 -0.79
CA SER A 104 -33.05 -16.03 -1.28
C SER A 104 -32.65 -15.16 -0.09
N ASN A 105 -31.45 -14.56 -0.14
CA ASN A 105 -30.90 -13.77 0.96
C ASN A 105 -30.97 -14.51 2.32
N VAL A 106 -30.51 -15.76 2.36
CA VAL A 106 -30.57 -16.62 3.55
C VAL A 106 -29.94 -16.00 4.80
N CYS A 107 -28.91 -15.16 4.65
CA CYS A 107 -28.25 -14.47 5.76
C CYS A 107 -29.02 -13.28 6.32
N HIS A 108 -30.17 -12.93 5.73
CA HIS A 108 -31.07 -11.95 6.31
C HIS A 108 -31.77 -12.55 7.53
N SER A 109 -31.94 -11.77 8.61
CA SER A 109 -32.52 -12.24 9.88
C SER A 109 -33.85 -12.96 9.66
N ASP A 110 -34.74 -12.41 8.86
CA ASP A 110 -36.08 -12.98 8.69
C ASP A 110 -36.07 -14.28 7.88
N ASN A 111 -35.02 -14.52 7.08
CA ASN A 111 -34.87 -15.72 6.28
C ASN A 111 -34.10 -16.81 7.03
N ILE A 112 -33.19 -16.44 7.92
CA ILE A 112 -32.47 -17.41 8.75
C ILE A 112 -33.40 -18.11 9.74
N GLU A 113 -34.44 -17.41 10.23
CA GLU A 113 -35.46 -17.97 11.11
C GLU A 113 -36.31 -19.07 10.42
N LYS A 114 -36.39 -19.05 9.09
CA LYS A 114 -37.10 -20.08 8.29
C LYS A 114 -36.29 -21.36 8.12
N ILE A 115 -35.01 -21.35 8.48
CA ILE A 115 -34.15 -22.53 8.46
C ILE A 115 -34.49 -23.42 9.66
N ASN A 116 -34.50 -24.73 9.42
CA ASN A 116 -34.67 -25.75 10.46
C ASN A 116 -33.74 -25.47 11.65
N SER A 117 -34.30 -25.45 12.86
CA SER A 117 -33.58 -25.11 14.10
C SER A 117 -32.35 -25.98 14.33
N GLY A 118 -32.35 -27.25 13.90
CA GLY A 118 -31.21 -28.16 14.06
C GLY A 118 -29.95 -27.78 13.27
N ILE A 119 -30.06 -26.95 12.23
CA ILE A 119 -28.93 -26.50 11.40
C ILE A 119 -28.78 -24.97 11.37
N ARG A 120 -29.69 -24.24 12.03
CA ARG A 120 -29.76 -22.77 11.97
C ARG A 120 -28.46 -22.11 12.41
N ASP A 121 -27.88 -22.58 13.51
CA ASP A 121 -26.64 -22.01 14.04
C ASP A 121 -25.44 -22.25 13.10
N GLN A 122 -25.43 -23.38 12.38
CA GLN A 122 -24.41 -23.65 11.36
C GLN A 122 -24.55 -22.70 10.18
N VAL A 123 -25.79 -22.47 9.71
CA VAL A 123 -26.07 -21.49 8.64
C VAL A 123 -25.69 -20.07 9.09
N LYS A 124 -25.95 -19.71 10.35
CA LYS A 124 -25.50 -18.42 10.92
C LYS A 124 -23.99 -18.28 10.91
N GLY A 125 -23.25 -19.30 11.36
CA GLY A 125 -21.79 -19.29 11.32
C GLY A 125 -21.21 -19.13 9.90
N ILE A 126 -21.86 -19.74 8.90
CA ILE A 126 -21.52 -19.55 7.48
C ILE A 126 -21.74 -18.09 7.05
N CYS A 127 -22.87 -17.50 7.43
CA CYS A 127 -23.18 -16.10 7.13
C CYS A 127 -22.21 -15.11 7.79
N ASP A 128 -21.85 -15.34 9.05
CA ASP A 128 -20.87 -14.53 9.79
C ASP A 128 -19.49 -14.61 9.12
N THR A 129 -19.11 -15.81 8.69
CA THR A 129 -17.86 -16.04 7.95
C THR A 129 -17.86 -15.28 6.62
N PHE A 130 -18.95 -15.31 5.86
CA PHE A 130 -19.08 -14.55 4.62
C PHE A 130 -18.98 -13.05 4.86
N ALA A 131 -19.65 -12.52 5.89
CA ALA A 131 -19.58 -11.09 6.22
C ALA A 131 -18.14 -10.65 6.53
N ALA A 132 -17.40 -11.45 7.30
CA ALA A 132 -15.99 -11.21 7.59
C ALA A 132 -15.12 -11.25 6.33
N GLN A 133 -15.29 -12.27 5.48
CA GLN A 133 -14.55 -12.42 4.23
C GLN A 133 -14.85 -11.29 3.25
N ALA A 134 -16.10 -10.86 3.12
CA ALA A 134 -16.48 -9.72 2.30
C ALA A 134 -15.78 -8.44 2.76
N GLY A 135 -15.73 -8.18 4.07
CA GLY A 135 -14.97 -7.06 4.63
C GLY A 135 -13.47 -7.12 4.29
N GLN A 136 -12.86 -8.30 4.40
CA GLN A 136 -11.46 -8.51 4.03
C GLN A 136 -11.20 -8.34 2.53
N ILE A 137 -12.12 -8.79 1.67
CA ILE A 137 -12.06 -8.60 0.21
C ILE A 137 -12.03 -7.09 -0.12
N VAL A 138 -12.92 -6.31 0.48
CA VAL A 138 -12.96 -4.86 0.28
C VAL A 138 -11.64 -4.22 0.71
N ALA A 139 -11.15 -4.55 1.91
CA ALA A 139 -9.91 -3.97 2.44
C ALA A 139 -8.67 -4.32 1.61
N ARG A 140 -8.50 -5.59 1.20
CA ARG A 140 -7.33 -6.01 0.42
C ARG A 140 -7.32 -5.46 -1.01
N ASN A 141 -8.50 -5.14 -1.56
CA ASN A 141 -8.62 -4.42 -2.83
C ASN A 141 -8.39 -2.90 -2.67
N GLY A 142 -7.95 -2.44 -1.48
CA GLY A 142 -7.58 -1.05 -1.24
C GLY A 142 -8.77 -0.09 -1.14
N LEU A 143 -9.97 -0.60 -0.83
CA LEU A 143 -11.17 0.20 -0.63
C LEU A 143 -11.52 0.29 0.85
N LYS A 144 -12.08 1.43 1.25
CA LYS A 144 -12.85 1.52 2.49
C LYS A 144 -14.25 0.94 2.28
N ARG A 145 -14.87 0.48 3.36
CA ARG A 145 -16.25 -0.04 3.34
C ARG A 145 -17.23 0.99 2.77
N GLU A 146 -17.06 2.25 3.12
CA GLU A 146 -17.93 3.34 2.70
C GLU A 146 -17.83 3.58 1.18
N GLU A 147 -16.63 3.51 0.61
CA GLU A 147 -16.41 3.65 -0.83
C GLU A 147 -17.05 2.50 -1.61
N PHE A 148 -16.87 1.27 -1.13
CA PHE A 148 -17.52 0.10 -1.72
C PHE A 148 -19.05 0.24 -1.70
N ASN A 149 -19.61 0.64 -0.56
CA ASN A 149 -21.05 0.82 -0.42
C ASN A 149 -21.59 1.92 -1.33
N GLN A 150 -20.86 3.02 -1.53
CA GLN A 150 -21.26 4.07 -2.47
C GLN A 150 -21.35 3.56 -3.91
N PHE A 151 -20.36 2.80 -4.39
CA PHE A 151 -20.43 2.19 -5.72
C PHE A 151 -21.58 1.18 -5.80
N GLN A 152 -21.80 0.38 -4.75
CA GLN A 152 -22.91 -0.57 -4.69
C GLN A 152 -24.27 0.12 -4.80
N MET A 153 -24.48 1.23 -4.08
CA MET A 153 -25.71 2.02 -4.18
C MET A 153 -25.92 2.60 -5.58
N LYS A 154 -24.86 3.17 -6.18
CA LYS A 154 -24.92 3.67 -7.56
C LYS A 154 -25.30 2.57 -8.55
N ALA A 155 -24.71 1.38 -8.40
CA ALA A 155 -25.02 0.23 -9.24
C ALA A 155 -26.49 -0.24 -9.09
N GLN A 156 -27.09 -0.10 -7.92
CA GLN A 156 -28.50 -0.44 -7.71
C GLN A 156 -29.45 0.57 -8.38
N GLN A 157 -29.08 1.86 -8.38
CA GLN A 157 -29.93 2.95 -8.83
C GLN A 157 -29.78 3.25 -10.33
N ASP A 158 -28.59 3.00 -10.91
CA ASP A 158 -28.24 3.43 -12.26
C ASP A 158 -27.91 2.22 -13.16
N SER A 159 -28.62 2.10 -14.28
CA SER A 159 -28.35 1.07 -15.31
C SER A 159 -27.06 1.32 -16.09
N GLY A 160 -26.66 2.58 -16.28
CA GLY A 160 -25.40 2.98 -16.89
C GLY A 160 -24.20 2.46 -16.08
N VAL A 161 -24.23 2.62 -14.76
CA VAL A 161 -23.19 2.08 -13.85
C VAL A 161 -23.13 0.56 -13.95
N ARG A 162 -24.27 -0.14 -14.00
CA ARG A 162 -24.30 -1.60 -14.21
C ARG A 162 -23.68 -2.02 -15.54
N SER A 163 -23.90 -1.24 -16.60
CA SER A 163 -23.27 -1.48 -17.90
C SER A 163 -21.75 -1.30 -17.82
N GLN A 164 -21.28 -0.24 -17.16
CA GLN A 164 -19.85 0.00 -16.94
C GLN A 164 -19.19 -1.14 -16.13
N ILE A 165 -19.86 -1.66 -15.10
CA ILE A 165 -19.36 -2.81 -14.33
C ILE A 165 -19.18 -4.02 -15.26
N LYS A 166 -20.15 -4.32 -16.13
CA LYS A 166 -20.05 -5.45 -17.08
C LYS A 166 -18.88 -5.27 -18.05
N THR A 167 -18.73 -4.08 -18.62
CA THR A 167 -17.60 -3.76 -19.52
C THR A 167 -16.27 -3.91 -18.79
N GLU A 168 -16.20 -3.45 -17.54
CA GLU A 168 -14.98 -3.53 -16.75
C GLU A 168 -14.61 -4.96 -16.36
N ILE A 169 -15.61 -5.79 -16.01
CA ILE A 169 -15.43 -7.24 -15.78
C ILE A 169 -14.79 -7.89 -17.02
N GLN A 170 -15.31 -7.57 -18.22
CA GLN A 170 -14.78 -8.09 -19.48
C GLN A 170 -13.34 -7.61 -19.74
N ARG A 171 -13.09 -6.30 -19.57
CA ARG A 171 -11.76 -5.70 -19.74
C ARG A 171 -10.71 -6.33 -18.83
N LEU A 172 -11.08 -6.64 -17.60
CA LEU A 172 -10.21 -7.27 -16.60
C LEU A 172 -10.08 -8.80 -16.77
N GLY A 173 -10.85 -9.42 -17.66
CA GLY A 173 -10.87 -10.88 -17.83
C GLY A 173 -11.41 -11.62 -16.60
N LEU A 174 -12.25 -10.98 -15.79
CA LEU A 174 -12.85 -11.58 -14.61
C LEU A 174 -14.01 -12.49 -15.06
N ARG A 175 -13.97 -13.76 -14.64
CA ARG A 175 -15.00 -14.78 -14.89
C ARG A 175 -15.55 -15.27 -13.56
#